data_AF-A0A235I3X1-F1
#
_entry.id   AF-A0A235I3X1-F1
#
_cell.length_a   1.000
_cell.length_b   1.000
_cell.length_c   1.000
_cell.angle_alpha   90.00
_cell.angle_beta   90.00
_cell.angle_gamma   90.00
#
_symmetry.space_group_name_H-M   'P 1'
#
loop_
_entity.id
_entity.type
_entity.pdbx_description
1 polymer ?
#
loop_
_entity_poly.entity_id
_entity_poly.type
_entity_poly.pdbx_seq_one_letter_code
_entity_poly.pdbx_strand_id
1 'polypeptide(L)'
;MTEQDDSQQLSEPTDKTITKSVDNSWTNRLGGVWNKATTRLTQLLPVEQVAQTVVEWFSVSETQVAEILEKIRAELPTTEALLIGKPQAGKSSIVRGLTGVSTEIIGQGFRPHTQHTQRYAYPSNDLPLLVFTDTVGLGDVKQDTELIIQELVGDLQKETRSARILLLTVKINDFATETLRQIAKQLRQKYPNIPCLLVVTCLHEVYPTDTVDHPAYPPDYEEVNRAFAAMQQAFAGITDRSVLIDFTLEEDGYNPVFYGLEALRDSLAELLPQAEAEAIYQLLDREEAGKQLGNLYRDAARRYILPFAIMSATLAAVPLPFATMPVLTALQVSMVGLLGKLYGQTITPSQAGGVVSAIAGGFVAQAIARELIKFIPGFGSAIAASWAAAYTWALGEAACVYFGDLMGGKKPDPQRIQLVMQEAFQAAQERFKGIKH
;
A
#
# COMPACT_ATOMS: atom_id res chain seq x y z
N MET A 1 -50.68 -25.85 -48.99
CA MET A 1 -50.91 -25.61 -50.42
C MET A 1 -50.38 -24.22 -50.72
N THR A 2 -49.27 -24.17 -51.48
CA THR A 2 -48.83 -23.17 -52.49
C THR A 2 -49.47 -21.77 -52.46
N GLU A 3 -48.79 -20.63 -52.71
CA GLU A 3 -47.51 -20.31 -53.35
C GLU A 3 -47.19 -18.81 -53.08
N GLN A 4 -45.94 -18.40 -53.31
CA GLN A 4 -45.40 -17.04 -53.26
C GLN A 4 -45.94 -16.12 -54.37
N ASP A 5 -45.90 -14.78 -54.19
CA ASP A 5 -45.01 -13.90 -54.97
C ASP A 5 -44.90 -12.47 -54.40
N ASP A 6 -43.71 -11.88 -54.61
CA ASP A 6 -43.19 -10.56 -54.20
C ASP A 6 -43.72 -9.40 -55.07
N SER A 7 -43.75 -8.16 -54.54
CA SER A 7 -43.14 -6.95 -55.19
C SER A 7 -43.41 -5.58 -54.49
N GLN A 8 -42.29 -4.95 -54.08
CA GLN A 8 -41.83 -3.54 -54.27
C GLN A 8 -42.65 -2.27 -53.84
N GLN A 9 -42.09 -1.57 -52.84
CA GLN A 9 -41.72 -0.13 -52.71
C GLN A 9 -42.33 0.98 -53.63
N LEU A 10 -42.86 2.08 -53.05
CA LEU A 10 -42.22 3.43 -52.84
C LEU A 10 -43.24 4.57 -52.50
N SER A 11 -42.97 5.30 -51.38
CA SER A 11 -43.21 6.74 -51.05
C SER A 11 -44.58 7.50 -51.18
N GLU A 12 -45.13 7.87 -50.00
CA GLU A 12 -45.72 9.16 -49.47
C GLU A 12 -46.68 10.06 -50.30
N PRO A 13 -47.70 10.77 -49.71
CA PRO A 13 -47.46 11.83 -48.70
C PRO A 13 -48.58 12.19 -47.66
N THR A 14 -48.20 13.00 -46.66
CA THR A 14 -48.98 13.98 -45.86
C THR A 14 -50.19 13.52 -45.02
N ASP A 15 -50.11 13.74 -43.69
CA ASP A 15 -51.12 14.56 -43.02
C ASP A 15 -50.56 15.32 -41.80
N LYS A 16 -51.06 16.54 -41.61
CA LYS A 16 -50.71 17.51 -40.59
C LYS A 16 -51.56 17.30 -39.34
N THR A 17 -50.96 17.29 -38.15
CA THR A 17 -51.66 17.79 -36.96
C THR A 17 -50.75 18.64 -36.08
N ILE A 18 -51.14 19.90 -35.99
CA ILE A 18 -50.63 20.96 -35.13
C ILE A 18 -51.03 20.65 -33.68
N THR A 19 -50.15 20.86 -32.69
CA THR A 19 -50.42 21.80 -31.57
C THR A 19 -49.26 21.95 -30.57
N LYS A 20 -48.84 23.23 -30.47
CA LYS A 20 -48.41 24.00 -29.29
C LYS A 20 -47.02 23.76 -28.68
N SER A 21 -46.14 24.66 -29.09
CA SER A 21 -44.92 25.13 -28.45
C SER A 21 -45.16 25.75 -27.06
N VAL A 22 -44.38 25.33 -26.08
CA VAL A 22 -44.09 26.09 -24.85
C VAL A 22 -42.62 26.51 -24.89
N ASP A 23 -42.44 27.73 -24.42
CA ASP A 23 -41.34 28.68 -24.59
C ASP A 23 -40.03 28.23 -23.92
N ASN A 24 -38.93 28.18 -24.68
CA ASN A 24 -37.57 27.90 -24.21
C ASN A 24 -36.76 29.21 -24.21
N SER A 25 -36.87 30.00 -23.14
CA SER A 25 -36.17 31.30 -23.01
C SER A 25 -35.00 31.31 -21.99
N TRP A 26 -34.56 30.15 -21.49
CA TRP A 26 -33.41 30.07 -20.55
C TRP A 26 -32.14 29.41 -21.12
N THR A 27 -32.19 28.76 -22.28
CA THR A 27 -31.04 28.07 -22.88
C THR A 27 -30.08 29.00 -23.64
N ASN A 28 -30.53 30.21 -24.04
CA ASN A 28 -29.73 31.11 -24.88
C ASN A 28 -28.84 32.11 -24.12
N ARG A 29 -28.81 32.09 -22.78
CA ARG A 29 -27.94 32.99 -21.99
C ARG A 29 -26.69 32.34 -21.38
N LEU A 30 -26.59 31.01 -21.33
CA LEU A 30 -25.41 30.31 -20.80
C LEU A 30 -24.44 29.82 -21.89
N GLY A 31 -24.91 29.57 -23.11
CA GLY A 31 -24.04 29.16 -24.24
C GLY A 31 -23.13 30.29 -24.76
N GLY A 32 -23.54 31.55 -24.61
CA GLY A 32 -22.78 32.71 -25.10
C GLY A 32 -21.56 33.09 -24.25
N VAL A 33 -21.53 32.69 -22.98
CA VAL A 33 -20.42 32.99 -22.06
C VAL A 33 -19.34 31.89 -22.15
N TRP A 34 -19.75 30.63 -22.28
CA TRP A 34 -18.84 29.50 -22.48
C TRP A 34 -18.06 29.60 -23.80
N ASN A 35 -18.71 29.96 -24.91
CA ASN A 35 -18.03 30.08 -26.20
C ASN A 35 -17.09 31.29 -26.31
N LYS A 36 -17.21 32.31 -25.45
CA LYS A 36 -16.28 33.47 -25.41
C LYS A 36 -15.09 33.24 -24.48
N ALA A 37 -15.22 32.37 -23.47
CA ALA A 37 -14.11 31.99 -22.61
C ALA A 37 -13.15 31.00 -23.31
N THR A 38 -13.69 30.09 -24.13
CA THR A 38 -12.89 29.10 -24.86
C THR A 38 -12.12 29.69 -26.04
N THR A 39 -12.56 30.79 -26.66
CA THR A 39 -11.81 31.45 -27.74
C THR A 39 -10.65 32.34 -27.26
N ARG A 40 -10.64 32.75 -25.98
CA ARG A 40 -9.50 33.49 -25.39
C ARG A 40 -8.48 32.59 -24.71
N LEU A 41 -8.87 31.38 -24.28
CA LEU A 41 -7.97 30.39 -23.67
C LEU A 41 -7.16 29.60 -24.71
N THR A 42 -7.61 29.50 -25.96
CA THR A 42 -6.87 28.84 -27.05
C THR A 42 -5.76 29.69 -27.68
N GLN A 43 -5.60 30.95 -27.28
CA GLN A 43 -4.55 31.85 -27.81
C GLN A 43 -3.34 32.02 -26.87
N LEU A 44 -3.30 31.37 -25.70
CA LEU A 44 -2.24 31.61 -24.72
C LEU A 44 -1.53 30.36 -24.18
N LEU A 45 -1.75 29.18 -24.75
CA LEU A 45 -0.95 28.00 -24.41
C LEU A 45 -0.57 27.22 -25.68
N PRO A 46 0.72 27.13 -26.03
CA PRO A 46 1.17 26.33 -27.17
C PRO A 46 1.00 24.85 -26.82
N VAL A 47 -0.11 24.27 -27.29
CA VAL A 47 -0.46 22.84 -27.08
C VAL A 47 0.62 21.90 -27.65
N GLU A 48 1.35 22.34 -28.67
CA GLU A 48 2.50 21.59 -29.22
C GLU A 48 3.70 21.56 -28.28
N GLN A 49 3.97 22.63 -27.52
CA GLN A 49 5.07 22.64 -26.54
C GLN A 49 4.71 21.78 -25.33
N VAL A 50 3.48 21.85 -24.81
CA VAL A 50 3.04 20.98 -23.71
C VAL A 50 3.08 19.51 -24.12
N ALA A 51 2.66 19.17 -25.34
CA ALA A 51 2.77 17.81 -25.86
C ALA A 51 4.24 17.36 -26.04
N GLN A 52 5.13 18.24 -26.51
CA GLN A 52 6.56 17.94 -26.64
C GLN A 52 7.26 17.81 -25.28
N THR A 53 6.96 18.66 -24.29
CA THR A 53 7.51 18.58 -22.94
C THR A 53 7.02 17.33 -22.21
N VAL A 54 5.77 16.92 -22.44
CA VAL A 54 5.24 15.64 -21.92
C VAL A 54 5.97 14.45 -22.58
N VAL A 55 6.22 14.49 -23.89
CA VAL A 55 6.98 13.44 -24.59
C VAL A 55 8.46 13.39 -24.15
N GLU A 56 9.07 14.53 -23.83
CA GLU A 56 10.43 14.60 -23.25
C GLU A 56 10.48 14.13 -21.79
N TRP A 57 9.42 14.31 -20.99
CA TRP A 57 9.30 13.67 -19.67
C TRP A 57 9.17 12.14 -19.76
N PHE A 58 8.65 11.63 -20.88
CA PHE A 58 8.60 10.20 -21.19
C PHE A 58 9.85 9.67 -21.93
N SER A 59 10.82 10.53 -22.30
CA SER A 59 12.01 10.13 -23.06
C SER A 59 13.23 9.77 -22.19
N VAL A 60 13.03 9.59 -20.89
CA VAL A 60 14.08 9.08 -20.00
C VAL A 60 14.34 7.62 -20.35
N SER A 61 15.58 7.31 -20.72
CA SER A 61 15.98 5.94 -21.04
C SER A 61 15.70 5.03 -19.86
N GLU A 62 15.15 3.84 -20.10
CA GLU A 62 14.88 2.82 -19.06
C GLU A 62 16.10 2.56 -18.17
N THR A 63 17.31 2.68 -18.72
CA THR A 63 18.58 2.55 -18.01
C THR A 63 18.78 3.62 -16.94
N GLN A 64 18.45 4.89 -17.23
CA GLN A 64 18.51 5.97 -16.24
C GLN A 64 17.50 5.75 -15.12
N VAL A 65 16.27 5.35 -15.46
CA VAL A 65 15.23 5.00 -14.48
C VAL A 65 15.70 3.87 -13.57
N ALA A 66 16.31 2.83 -14.13
CA ALA A 66 16.87 1.71 -13.37
C ALA A 66 18.00 2.15 -12.44
N GLU A 67 18.94 2.96 -12.91
CA GLU A 67 20.04 3.50 -12.09
C GLU A 67 19.51 4.33 -10.92
N ILE A 68 18.49 5.14 -11.16
CA ILE A 68 17.83 5.93 -10.13
C ILE A 68 17.19 4.99 -9.11
N LEU A 69 16.37 4.03 -9.55
CA LEU A 69 15.70 3.04 -8.69
C LEU A 69 16.70 2.29 -7.81
N GLU A 70 17.83 1.85 -8.37
CA GLU A 70 18.88 1.18 -7.60
C GLU A 70 19.47 2.07 -6.51
N LYS A 71 19.76 3.34 -6.83
CA LYS A 71 20.24 4.29 -5.83
C LYS A 71 19.23 4.52 -4.70
N ILE A 72 17.94 4.58 -5.04
CA ILE A 72 16.87 4.80 -4.06
C ILE A 72 16.66 3.57 -3.21
N ARG A 73 16.63 2.37 -3.80
CA ARG A 73 16.56 1.09 -3.07
C ARG A 73 17.67 1.01 -2.03
N ALA A 74 18.86 1.53 -2.34
CA ALA A 74 19.99 1.56 -1.42
C ALA A 74 19.84 2.55 -0.26
N GLU A 75 18.90 3.50 -0.33
CA GLU A 75 18.62 4.52 0.69
C GLU A 75 17.27 4.31 1.41
N LEU A 76 16.38 3.45 0.90
CA LEU A 76 15.10 3.13 1.52
C LEU A 76 15.30 2.26 2.79
N PRO A 77 14.60 2.56 3.90
CA PRO A 77 14.62 1.74 5.11
C PRO A 77 13.78 0.47 4.93
N THR A 78 14.25 -0.43 4.08
CA THR A 78 13.55 -1.67 3.72
C THR A 78 13.75 -2.72 4.81
N THR A 79 12.67 -3.32 5.27
CA THR A 79 12.72 -4.46 6.19
C THR A 79 12.34 -5.77 5.49
N GLU A 80 13.24 -6.75 5.55
CA GLU A 80 13.01 -8.13 5.12
C GLU A 80 12.51 -8.98 6.30
N ALA A 81 11.22 -9.31 6.30
CA ALA A 81 10.58 -10.15 7.32
C ALA A 81 10.45 -11.60 6.83
N LEU A 82 11.22 -12.51 7.43
CA LEU A 82 11.15 -13.95 7.16
C LEU A 82 10.10 -14.59 8.06
N LEU A 83 8.97 -15.00 7.48
CA LEU A 83 7.86 -15.67 8.16
C LEU A 83 8.10 -17.18 8.15
N ILE A 84 8.37 -17.76 9.32
CA ILE A 84 8.72 -19.16 9.47
C ILE A 84 7.72 -19.81 10.42
N GLY A 85 6.97 -20.80 9.94
CA GLY A 85 5.93 -21.46 10.73
C GLY A 85 5.17 -22.52 9.93
N LYS A 86 4.43 -23.38 10.62
CA LYS A 86 3.60 -24.41 9.96
C LYS A 86 2.53 -23.80 9.05
N PRO A 87 2.00 -24.58 8.08
CA PRO A 87 0.76 -24.20 7.41
C PRO A 87 -0.32 -23.80 8.43
N GLN A 88 -1.11 -22.77 8.11
CA GLN A 88 -2.17 -22.23 8.97
C GLN A 88 -1.71 -21.66 10.33
N ALA A 89 -0.42 -21.47 10.57
CA ALA A 89 0.06 -20.82 11.80
C ALA A 89 -0.31 -19.32 11.92
N GLY A 90 -0.89 -18.71 10.88
CA GLY A 90 -1.24 -17.28 10.87
C GLY A 90 -0.27 -16.36 10.11
N LYS A 91 0.67 -16.93 9.34
CA LYS A 91 1.67 -16.16 8.55
C LYS A 91 1.02 -15.16 7.59
N SER A 92 0.04 -15.61 6.80
CA SER A 92 -0.69 -14.72 5.87
C SER A 92 -1.54 -13.68 6.61
N SER A 93 -2.08 -14.02 7.79
CA SER A 93 -2.81 -13.07 8.64
C SER A 93 -1.87 -11.98 9.17
N ILE A 94 -0.61 -12.31 9.52
CA ILE A 94 0.41 -11.33 9.90
C ILE A 94 0.69 -10.36 8.75
N VAL A 95 0.91 -10.87 7.52
CA VAL A 95 1.09 -10.02 6.34
C VAL A 95 -0.10 -9.08 6.17
N ARG A 96 -1.33 -9.58 6.31
CA ARG A 96 -2.55 -8.76 6.27
C ARG A 96 -2.60 -7.71 7.38
N GLY A 97 -2.29 -8.07 8.62
CA GLY A 97 -2.27 -7.13 9.74
C GLY A 97 -1.25 -6.02 9.57
N LEU A 98 -0.05 -6.35 9.07
CA LEU A 98 1.06 -5.40 8.86
C LEU A 98 0.87 -4.50 7.64
N THR A 99 0.13 -4.96 6.62
CA THR A 99 -0.03 -4.21 5.36
C THR A 99 -1.40 -3.55 5.24
N GLY A 100 -2.41 -4.03 5.97
CA GLY A 100 -3.81 -3.65 5.81
C GLY A 100 -4.42 -4.11 4.48
N VAL A 101 -3.75 -5.01 3.76
CA VAL A 101 -4.13 -5.46 2.42
C VAL A 101 -5.04 -6.69 2.50
N SER A 102 -6.10 -6.77 1.71
CA SER A 102 -6.99 -7.93 1.70
C SER A 102 -6.25 -9.20 1.26
N THR A 103 -6.78 -10.36 1.66
CA THR A 103 -6.24 -11.68 1.31
C THR A 103 -6.13 -11.91 -0.20
N GLU A 104 -7.04 -11.35 -1.00
CA GLU A 104 -7.01 -11.50 -2.46
C GLU A 104 -5.83 -10.76 -3.07
N ILE A 105 -5.58 -9.52 -2.62
CA ILE A 105 -4.48 -8.70 -3.13
C ILE A 105 -3.13 -9.27 -2.67
N ILE A 106 -3.04 -9.73 -1.41
CA ILE A 106 -1.86 -10.44 -0.90
C ILE A 106 -1.59 -11.71 -1.72
N GLY A 107 -2.62 -12.53 -1.94
CA GLY A 107 -2.51 -13.79 -2.66
C GLY A 107 -2.03 -13.61 -4.11
N GLN A 108 -2.46 -12.55 -4.79
CA GLN A 108 -1.96 -12.20 -6.13
C GLN A 108 -0.55 -11.61 -6.13
N GLY A 109 -0.12 -11.05 -4.99
CA GLY A 109 1.16 -10.39 -4.79
C GLY A 109 2.31 -11.34 -4.50
N PHE A 110 2.05 -12.49 -3.88
CA PHE A 110 3.08 -13.50 -3.66
C PHE A 110 3.62 -14.04 -4.98
N ARG A 111 4.95 -14.04 -5.10
CA ARG A 111 5.69 -14.59 -6.23
C ARG A 111 6.56 -15.74 -5.75
N PRO A 112 6.60 -16.89 -6.46
CA PRO A 112 7.56 -17.94 -6.17
C PRO A 112 8.98 -17.38 -6.16
N HIS A 113 9.73 -17.67 -5.11
CA HIS A 113 11.12 -17.23 -4.95
C HIS A 113 12.10 -18.40 -4.99
N THR A 114 11.77 -19.48 -4.27
CA THR A 114 12.44 -20.78 -4.38
C THR A 114 11.39 -21.89 -4.47
N GLN A 115 11.80 -23.16 -4.41
CA GLN A 115 10.86 -24.28 -4.37
C GLN A 115 10.00 -24.23 -3.10
N HIS A 116 10.55 -23.76 -1.97
CA HIS A 116 9.86 -23.75 -0.68
C HIS A 116 9.59 -22.35 -0.12
N THR A 117 9.87 -21.28 -0.86
CA THR A 117 9.59 -19.91 -0.41
C THR A 117 8.87 -19.06 -1.45
N GLN A 118 8.02 -18.17 -0.96
CA GLN A 118 7.36 -17.15 -1.75
C GLN A 118 7.64 -15.77 -1.16
N ARG A 119 7.78 -14.76 -2.01
CA ARG A 119 8.04 -13.38 -1.59
C ARG A 119 6.89 -12.46 -1.92
N TYR A 120 6.61 -11.55 -1.01
CA TYR A 120 5.68 -10.45 -1.21
C TYR A 120 6.36 -9.14 -0.82
N ALA A 121 6.62 -8.29 -1.82
CA ALA A 121 7.15 -6.95 -1.64
C ALA A 121 5.98 -5.97 -1.50
N TYR A 122 5.92 -5.30 -0.35
CA TYR A 122 4.90 -4.32 -0.03
C TYR A 122 5.47 -2.90 -0.03
N PRO A 123 4.75 -1.94 -0.61
CA PRO A 123 3.61 -2.09 -1.53
C PRO A 123 3.99 -2.54 -2.95
N SER A 124 5.27 -2.42 -3.34
CA SER A 124 5.72 -2.66 -4.71
C SER A 124 7.07 -3.38 -4.75
N ASN A 125 7.34 -4.11 -5.84
CA ASN A 125 8.64 -4.74 -6.07
C ASN A 125 9.74 -3.73 -6.40
N ASP A 126 9.38 -2.60 -6.99
CA ASP A 126 10.37 -1.63 -7.45
C ASP A 126 10.96 -0.81 -6.32
N LEU A 127 10.12 -0.48 -5.34
CA LEU A 127 10.49 0.25 -4.14
C LEU A 127 9.70 -0.41 -2.99
N PRO A 128 10.25 -1.44 -2.33
CA PRO A 128 9.61 -2.05 -1.17
C PRO A 128 9.91 -1.27 0.12
N LEU A 129 8.96 -1.25 1.06
CA LEU A 129 9.24 -0.94 2.47
C LEU A 129 9.33 -2.21 3.31
N LEU A 130 8.49 -3.20 2.98
CA LEU A 130 8.47 -4.49 3.63
C LEU A 130 8.59 -5.58 2.59
N VAL A 131 9.48 -6.56 2.82
CA VAL A 131 9.59 -7.76 1.99
C VAL A 131 9.32 -8.96 2.87
N PHE A 132 8.17 -9.59 2.66
CA PHE A 132 7.82 -10.81 3.36
C PHE A 132 8.34 -12.01 2.58
N THR A 133 9.08 -12.90 3.25
CA THR A 133 9.41 -14.22 2.70
C THR A 133 8.67 -15.25 3.52
N ASP A 134 7.72 -15.93 2.88
CA ASP A 134 6.91 -16.97 3.51
C ASP A 134 7.47 -18.36 3.19
N THR A 135 7.69 -19.18 4.23
CA THR A 135 8.10 -20.58 4.07
C THR A 135 6.87 -21.46 3.86
N VAL A 136 6.81 -22.15 2.73
CA VAL A 136 5.76 -23.13 2.43
C VAL A 136 6.12 -24.45 3.12
N GLY A 137 5.29 -24.90 4.07
CA GLY A 137 5.25 -26.32 4.45
C GLY A 137 6.29 -26.82 5.46
N LEU A 138 6.39 -26.23 6.66
CA LEU A 138 7.09 -26.88 7.79
C LEU A 138 6.35 -28.12 8.37
N GLY A 139 5.47 -28.73 7.58
CA GLY A 139 4.41 -29.63 8.03
C GLY A 139 4.83 -31.08 8.23
N ASP A 140 5.36 -31.78 7.21
CA ASP A 140 5.19 -33.25 7.22
C ASP A 140 6.37 -34.11 6.75
N VAL A 141 7.52 -33.56 6.32
CA VAL A 141 8.64 -34.41 5.89
C VAL A 141 9.99 -33.90 6.41
N LYS A 142 10.68 -34.74 7.20
CA LYS A 142 12.05 -34.46 7.68
C LYS A 142 13.04 -34.18 6.53
N GLN A 143 12.78 -34.69 5.33
CA GLN A 143 13.59 -34.44 4.13
C GLN A 143 13.49 -32.99 3.63
N ASP A 144 12.36 -32.32 3.84
CA ASP A 144 12.18 -30.94 3.38
C ASP A 144 12.81 -29.92 4.34
N THR A 145 13.02 -30.29 5.61
CA THR A 145 13.56 -29.37 6.63
C THR A 145 14.96 -28.89 6.27
N GLU A 146 15.85 -29.80 5.86
CA GLU A 146 17.22 -29.44 5.49
C GLU A 146 17.26 -28.60 4.21
N LEU A 147 16.40 -28.92 3.23
CA LEU A 147 16.27 -28.13 1.99
C LEU A 147 15.76 -26.72 2.26
N ILE A 148 14.71 -26.58 3.09
CA ILE A 148 14.18 -25.28 3.51
C ILE A 148 15.27 -24.47 4.23
N ILE A 149 16.03 -25.09 5.14
CA ILE A 149 17.15 -24.41 5.81
C ILE A 149 18.19 -23.97 4.79
N GLN A 150 18.58 -24.82 3.84
CA GLN A 150 19.57 -24.47 2.82
C GLN A 150 19.09 -23.32 1.93
N GLU A 151 17.83 -23.31 1.52
CA GLU A 151 17.24 -22.20 0.75
C GLU A 151 17.24 -20.91 1.55
N LEU A 152 16.74 -20.93 2.79
CA LEU A 152 16.72 -19.75 3.67
C LEU A 152 18.14 -19.24 3.97
N VAL A 153 19.07 -20.16 4.22
CA VAL A 153 20.47 -19.83 4.45
C VAL A 153 21.09 -19.20 3.21
N GLY A 154 20.86 -19.75 2.01
CA GLY A 154 21.37 -19.21 0.75
C GLY A 154 20.82 -17.82 0.45
N ASP A 155 19.56 -17.56 0.81
CA ASP A 155 18.99 -16.22 0.74
C ASP A 155 19.61 -15.26 1.74
N LEU A 156 19.80 -15.69 2.99
CA LEU A 156 20.43 -14.88 4.02
C LEU A 156 21.94 -14.64 3.79
N GLN A 157 22.62 -15.47 2.99
CA GLN A 157 24.02 -15.26 2.60
C GLN A 157 24.20 -14.06 1.67
N LYS A 158 23.16 -13.65 0.94
CA LYS A 158 23.23 -12.49 0.05
C LYS A 158 23.39 -11.25 0.92
N GLU A 159 24.46 -10.49 0.71
CA GLU A 159 24.64 -9.20 1.37
C GLU A 159 23.50 -8.27 0.95
N THR A 160 22.82 -7.70 1.94
CA THR A 160 21.76 -6.70 1.75
C THR A 160 21.98 -5.57 2.73
N ARG A 161 21.52 -4.37 2.37
CA ARG A 161 21.45 -3.23 3.29
C ARG A 161 20.15 -3.19 4.08
N SER A 162 19.16 -3.99 3.69
CA SER A 162 17.88 -4.10 4.38
C SER A 162 18.06 -4.67 5.79
N ALA A 163 17.34 -4.11 6.76
CA ALA A 163 17.18 -4.79 8.04
C ALA A 163 16.46 -6.12 7.83
N ARG A 164 16.87 -7.16 8.56
CA ARG A 164 16.26 -8.49 8.50
C ARG A 164 15.67 -8.83 9.85
N ILE A 165 14.56 -9.55 9.87
CA ILE A 165 13.97 -10.10 11.09
C ILE A 165 13.37 -11.48 10.82
N LEU A 166 13.57 -12.41 11.76
CA LEU A 166 12.94 -13.73 11.74
C LEU A 166 11.65 -13.68 12.57
N LEU A 167 10.52 -13.99 11.95
CA LEU A 167 9.21 -14.07 12.60
C LEU A 167 8.79 -15.54 12.73
N LEU A 168 9.05 -16.13 13.89
CA LEU A 168 8.65 -17.51 14.18
C LEU A 168 7.17 -17.51 14.56
N THR A 169 6.33 -18.10 13.72
CA THR A 169 4.87 -18.06 13.91
C THR A 169 4.36 -19.41 14.42
N VAL A 170 3.68 -19.40 15.57
CA VAL A 170 3.17 -20.60 16.26
C VAL A 170 1.75 -20.35 16.78
N LYS A 171 0.81 -21.26 16.52
CA LYS A 171 -0.51 -21.21 17.16
C LYS A 171 -0.40 -21.54 18.63
N ILE A 172 -1.15 -20.86 19.51
CA ILE A 172 -1.05 -21.04 20.96
C ILE A 172 -1.32 -22.48 21.46
N ASN A 173 -2.07 -23.28 20.69
CA ASN A 173 -2.35 -24.68 21.01
C ASN A 173 -1.47 -25.69 20.24
N ASP A 174 -0.50 -25.24 19.45
CA ASP A 174 0.43 -26.13 18.73
C ASP A 174 1.65 -26.47 19.59
N PHE A 175 1.65 -27.67 20.14
CA PHE A 175 2.75 -28.19 20.97
C PHE A 175 3.87 -28.84 20.15
N ALA A 176 3.67 -29.13 18.86
CA ALA A 176 4.63 -29.83 18.02
C ALA A 176 5.62 -28.84 17.37
N THR A 177 6.42 -28.15 18.19
CA THR A 177 7.28 -27.04 17.76
C THR A 177 8.73 -27.44 17.44
N GLU A 178 9.09 -28.72 17.54
CA GLU A 178 10.48 -29.19 17.43
C GLU A 178 11.14 -28.82 16.10
N THR A 179 10.48 -29.07 14.97
CA THR A 179 11.02 -28.74 13.64
C THR A 179 11.29 -27.24 13.51
N LEU A 180 10.35 -26.40 13.96
CA LEU A 180 10.51 -24.94 13.92
C LEU A 180 11.67 -24.47 14.80
N ARG A 181 11.80 -25.05 16.00
CA ARG A 181 12.92 -24.78 16.90
C ARG A 181 14.25 -25.18 16.30
N GLN A 182 14.33 -26.33 15.61
CA GLN A 182 15.55 -26.77 14.94
C GLN A 182 15.97 -25.78 13.85
N ILE A 183 15.04 -25.36 13.00
CA ILE A 183 15.29 -24.37 11.94
C ILE A 183 15.77 -23.07 12.56
N ALA A 184 15.01 -22.53 13.54
CA ALA A 184 15.35 -21.27 14.18
C ALA A 184 16.72 -21.32 14.87
N LYS A 185 17.05 -22.42 15.56
CA LYS A 185 18.35 -22.62 16.20
C LYS A 185 19.49 -22.61 15.18
N GLN A 186 19.35 -23.32 14.05
CA GLN A 186 20.39 -23.33 13.02
C GLN A 186 20.56 -21.96 12.36
N LEU A 187 19.46 -21.28 12.04
CA LEU A 187 19.50 -19.92 11.49
C LEU A 187 20.17 -18.95 12.46
N ARG A 188 19.82 -19.00 13.75
CA ARG A 188 20.42 -18.15 14.80
C ARG A 188 21.88 -18.45 15.07
N GLN A 189 22.31 -19.71 14.97
CA GLN A 189 23.73 -20.07 15.07
C GLN A 189 24.55 -19.48 13.92
N LYS A 190 24.00 -19.45 12.71
CA LYS A 190 24.69 -18.92 11.53
C LYS A 190 24.59 -17.39 11.40
N TYR A 191 23.47 -16.81 11.84
CA TYR A 191 23.14 -15.38 11.73
C TYR A 191 22.68 -14.82 13.08
N PRO A 192 23.57 -14.74 14.09
CA PRO A 192 23.20 -14.31 15.45
C PRO A 192 22.76 -12.85 15.54
N ASN A 193 23.13 -12.03 14.55
CA ASN A 193 22.79 -10.60 14.50
C ASN A 193 21.38 -10.35 13.95
N ILE A 194 20.72 -11.34 13.35
CA ILE A 194 19.34 -11.17 12.85
C ILE A 194 18.39 -11.37 14.04
N PRO A 195 17.61 -10.35 14.44
CA PRO A 195 16.64 -10.48 15.50
C PRO A 195 15.59 -11.54 15.17
N CYS A 196 15.08 -12.19 16.22
CA CYS A 196 14.11 -13.27 16.12
C CYS A 196 12.96 -13.05 17.10
N LEU A 197 11.78 -12.82 16.54
CA LEU A 197 10.55 -12.58 17.28
C LEU A 197 9.67 -13.84 17.22
N LEU A 198 9.30 -14.37 18.38
CA LEU A 198 8.23 -15.37 18.49
C LEU A 198 6.87 -14.66 18.41
N VAL A 199 6.06 -15.04 17.43
CA VAL A 199 4.70 -14.53 17.26
C VAL A 199 3.73 -15.67 17.55
N VAL A 200 3.05 -15.60 18.70
CA VAL A 200 2.08 -16.59 19.13
C VAL A 200 0.68 -16.15 18.70
N THR A 201 0.00 -16.99 17.93
CA THR A 201 -1.24 -16.67 17.21
C THR A 201 -2.44 -17.49 17.71
N CYS A 202 -3.63 -17.15 17.22
CA CYS A 202 -4.86 -17.92 17.45
C CYS A 202 -5.24 -18.04 18.93
N LEU A 203 -5.12 -16.94 19.68
CA LEU A 203 -5.32 -16.92 21.15
C LEU A 203 -6.72 -17.39 21.55
N HIS A 204 -7.71 -17.03 20.75
CA HIS A 204 -9.10 -17.43 20.93
C HIS A 204 -9.32 -18.94 20.96
N GLU A 205 -8.43 -19.74 20.37
CA GLU A 205 -8.54 -21.20 20.39
C GLU A 205 -8.37 -21.81 21.80
N VAL A 206 -7.86 -21.04 22.77
CA VAL A 206 -7.71 -21.48 24.18
C VAL A 206 -8.44 -20.60 25.18
N TYR A 207 -9.31 -19.70 24.73
CA TYR A 207 -10.14 -18.91 25.64
C TYR A 207 -11.15 -19.78 26.39
N PRO A 208 -11.55 -19.39 27.61
CA PRO A 208 -12.67 -20.00 28.31
C PRO A 208 -13.96 -20.00 27.47
N THR A 209 -14.78 -21.05 27.59
CA THR A 209 -15.97 -21.26 26.75
C THR A 209 -17.05 -20.17 26.85
N ASP A 210 -17.03 -19.38 27.91
CA ASP A 210 -17.92 -18.24 28.15
C ASP A 210 -17.38 -16.92 27.56
N THR A 211 -16.18 -16.94 26.98
CA THR A 211 -15.59 -15.78 26.32
C THR A 211 -16.26 -15.55 24.97
N VAL A 212 -16.96 -14.43 24.86
CA VAL A 212 -17.72 -14.07 23.64
C VAL A 212 -16.86 -13.27 22.64
N ASP A 213 -15.87 -12.51 23.14
CA ASP A 213 -15.03 -11.63 22.33
C ASP A 213 -13.62 -11.52 22.92
N HIS A 214 -12.67 -10.89 22.21
CA HIS A 214 -11.32 -10.64 22.73
C HIS A 214 -11.38 -9.78 24.01
N PRO A 215 -10.66 -10.17 25.08
CA PRO A 215 -10.57 -9.37 26.30
C PRO A 215 -9.70 -8.13 26.08
N ALA A 216 -9.56 -7.28 27.09
CA ALA A 216 -8.54 -6.23 27.08
C ALA A 216 -7.15 -6.82 26.83
N TYR A 217 -6.33 -6.15 26.00
CA TYR A 217 -4.97 -6.62 25.72
C TYR A 217 -3.99 -6.23 26.84
N PRO A 218 -3.08 -7.12 27.26
CA PRO A 218 -2.99 -8.54 26.87
C PRO A 218 -4.06 -9.40 27.56
N PRO A 219 -4.47 -10.53 26.94
CA PRO A 219 -5.45 -11.43 27.54
C PRO A 219 -4.89 -12.06 28.83
N ASP A 220 -5.66 -12.02 29.92
CA ASP A 220 -5.26 -12.54 31.23
C ASP A 220 -6.14 -13.74 31.63
N TYR A 221 -5.95 -14.85 30.91
CA TYR A 221 -6.57 -16.14 31.21
C TYR A 221 -5.50 -17.16 31.59
N GLU A 222 -5.81 -18.04 32.55
CA GLU A 222 -4.86 -19.06 33.02
C GLU A 222 -4.38 -19.96 31.87
N GLU A 223 -5.29 -20.37 30.99
CA GLU A 223 -5.01 -21.22 29.83
C GLU A 223 -4.06 -20.55 28.85
N VAL A 224 -4.28 -19.27 28.54
CA VAL A 224 -3.44 -18.46 27.65
C VAL A 224 -2.07 -18.26 28.26
N ASN A 225 -2.01 -17.81 29.53
CA ASN A 225 -0.77 -17.55 30.24
C ASN A 225 0.11 -18.80 30.35
N ARG A 226 -0.50 -19.95 30.68
CA ARG A 226 0.20 -21.24 30.78
C ARG A 226 0.75 -21.69 29.42
N ALA A 227 -0.05 -21.62 28.36
CA ALA A 227 0.39 -22.01 27.02
C ALA A 227 1.52 -21.10 26.52
N PHE A 228 1.39 -19.79 26.72
CA PHE A 228 2.39 -18.82 26.32
C PHE A 228 3.72 -19.00 27.08
N ALA A 229 3.67 -19.21 28.40
CA ALA A 229 4.86 -19.49 29.20
C ALA A 229 5.59 -20.76 28.73
N ALA A 230 4.85 -21.82 28.38
CA ALA A 230 5.43 -23.03 27.82
C ALA A 230 6.15 -22.77 26.48
N MET A 231 5.59 -21.91 25.62
CA MET A 231 6.24 -21.50 24.38
C MET A 231 7.48 -20.66 24.63
N GLN A 232 7.42 -19.68 25.52
CA GLN A 232 8.58 -18.88 25.90
C GLN A 232 9.72 -19.78 26.41
N GLN A 233 9.40 -20.77 27.24
CA GLN A 233 10.38 -21.73 27.73
C GLN A 233 10.94 -22.61 26.59
N ALA A 234 10.10 -23.06 25.66
CA ALA A 234 10.52 -23.88 24.52
C ALA A 234 11.46 -23.12 23.56
N PHE A 235 11.23 -21.83 23.38
CA PHE A 235 12.03 -20.96 22.50
C PHE A 235 13.11 -20.15 23.25
N ALA A 236 13.29 -20.39 24.55
CA ALA A 236 14.29 -19.71 25.37
C ALA A 236 15.70 -19.85 24.78
N GLY A 237 16.39 -18.72 24.64
CA GLY A 237 17.74 -18.66 24.05
C GLY A 237 17.77 -18.75 22.53
N ILE A 238 16.63 -18.89 21.86
CA ILE A 238 16.50 -18.83 20.39
C ILE A 238 15.97 -17.46 19.98
N THR A 239 14.90 -17.01 20.62
CA THR A 239 14.17 -15.77 20.29
C THR A 239 14.55 -14.62 21.22
N ASP A 240 14.61 -13.41 20.68
CA ASP A 240 14.93 -12.19 21.43
C ASP A 240 13.69 -11.65 22.16
N ARG A 241 12.50 -11.78 21.56
CA ARG A 241 11.21 -11.40 22.16
C ARG A 241 10.10 -12.36 21.76
N SER A 242 8.98 -12.26 22.45
CA SER A 242 7.74 -12.98 22.15
C SER A 242 6.54 -12.05 22.26
N VAL A 243 5.58 -12.17 21.35
CA VAL A 243 4.34 -11.38 21.35
C VAL A 243 3.13 -12.28 21.13
N LEU A 244 2.04 -11.94 21.83
CA LEU A 244 0.72 -12.53 21.64
C LEU A 244 -0.07 -11.68 20.64
N ILE A 245 -0.57 -12.30 19.58
CA ILE A 245 -1.50 -11.68 18.63
C ILE A 245 -2.66 -12.61 18.31
N ASP A 246 -3.79 -12.03 17.93
CA ASP A 246 -4.91 -12.79 17.40
C ASP A 246 -5.53 -12.06 16.21
N PHE A 247 -5.17 -12.49 15.00
CA PHE A 247 -5.60 -11.86 13.76
C PHE A 247 -6.69 -12.71 13.11
N THR A 248 -7.92 -12.48 13.52
CA THR A 248 -9.14 -13.19 13.11
C THR A 248 -9.69 -12.64 11.79
N LEU A 249 -10.70 -13.28 11.23
CA LEU A 249 -11.52 -12.76 10.13
C LEU A 249 -12.76 -12.06 10.71
N GLU A 250 -13.37 -11.17 9.92
CA GLU A 250 -14.62 -10.51 10.30
C GLU A 250 -15.76 -11.51 10.57
N GLU A 251 -15.74 -12.67 9.90
CA GLU A 251 -16.69 -13.76 10.08
C GLU A 251 -16.50 -14.57 11.36
N ASP A 252 -15.32 -14.50 11.99
CA ASP A 252 -15.04 -15.20 13.25
C ASP A 252 -15.71 -14.53 14.46
N GLY A 253 -16.20 -13.29 14.30
CA GLY A 253 -16.96 -12.58 15.33
C GLY A 253 -16.14 -11.93 16.44
N TYR A 254 -14.80 -11.88 16.32
CA TYR A 254 -13.92 -11.26 17.31
C TYR A 254 -13.52 -9.82 16.95
N ASN A 255 -13.52 -8.93 17.96
CA ASN A 255 -13.17 -7.52 17.87
C ASN A 255 -12.13 -7.14 18.94
N PRO A 256 -11.05 -6.44 18.56
CA PRO A 256 -10.68 -6.06 17.20
C PRO A 256 -10.14 -7.25 16.38
N VAL A 257 -10.42 -7.26 15.08
CA VAL A 257 -9.94 -8.27 14.10
C VAL A 257 -8.40 -8.43 14.11
N PHE A 258 -7.67 -7.37 14.43
CA PHE A 258 -6.20 -7.36 14.54
C PHE A 258 -5.76 -7.16 15.99
N TYR A 259 -6.16 -8.09 16.86
CA TYR A 259 -5.85 -8.05 18.29
C TYR A 259 -4.35 -8.22 18.54
N GLY A 260 -3.76 -7.32 19.32
CA GLY A 260 -2.32 -7.28 19.56
C GLY A 260 -1.47 -6.67 18.44
N LEU A 261 -2.05 -6.02 17.41
CA LEU A 261 -1.23 -5.38 16.35
C LEU A 261 -0.29 -4.31 16.89
N GLU A 262 -0.72 -3.54 17.88
CA GLU A 262 0.12 -2.50 18.50
C GLU A 262 1.32 -3.12 19.21
N ALA A 263 1.12 -4.20 19.96
CA ALA A 263 2.20 -4.95 20.60
C ALA A 263 3.16 -5.59 19.57
N LEU A 264 2.64 -6.07 18.43
CA LEU A 264 3.47 -6.55 17.32
C LEU A 264 4.30 -5.42 16.73
N ARG A 265 3.70 -4.26 16.43
CA ARG A 265 4.39 -3.07 15.94
C ARG A 265 5.52 -2.66 16.88
N ASP A 266 5.22 -2.55 18.18
CA ASP A 266 6.17 -2.10 19.18
C ASP A 266 7.33 -3.12 19.31
N SER A 267 7.01 -4.42 19.32
CA SER A 267 8.02 -5.49 19.34
C SER A 267 8.92 -5.49 18.10
N LEU A 268 8.36 -5.18 16.91
CA LEU A 268 9.14 -5.04 15.69
C LEU A 268 10.06 -3.81 15.78
N ALA A 269 9.52 -2.66 16.17
CA ALA A 269 10.27 -1.41 16.23
C ALA A 269 11.41 -1.45 17.25
N GLU A 270 11.24 -2.14 18.38
CA GLU A 270 12.29 -2.32 19.38
C GLU A 270 13.43 -3.25 18.91
N LEU A 271 13.17 -4.11 17.91
CA LEU A 271 14.15 -5.06 17.37
C LEU A 271 14.84 -4.55 16.09
N LEU A 272 14.27 -3.55 15.43
CA LEU A 272 14.76 -3.02 14.16
C LEU A 272 15.64 -1.78 14.37
N PRO A 273 16.53 -1.45 13.41
CA PRO A 273 17.26 -0.19 13.45
C PRO A 273 16.31 1.00 13.35
N GLN A 274 16.78 2.18 13.77
CA GLN A 274 15.93 3.36 13.96
C GLN A 274 15.10 3.74 12.72
N ALA A 275 15.69 3.72 11.52
CA ALA A 275 15.00 4.14 10.30
C ALA A 275 13.85 3.18 9.93
N GLU A 276 14.08 1.87 10.07
CA GLU A 276 13.08 0.83 9.86
C GLU A 276 12.02 0.83 10.97
N ALA A 277 12.41 1.03 12.22
CA ALA A 277 11.50 1.18 13.35
C ALA A 277 10.54 2.36 13.14
N GLU A 278 11.06 3.52 12.74
CA GLU A 278 10.25 4.69 12.38
C GLU A 278 9.32 4.41 11.20
N ALA A 279 9.80 3.70 10.16
CA ALA A 279 8.96 3.29 9.04
C ALA A 279 7.82 2.36 9.49
N ILE A 280 8.11 1.37 10.34
CA ILE A 280 7.10 0.47 10.93
C ILE A 280 6.10 1.25 11.79
N TYR A 281 6.56 2.18 12.62
CA TYR A 281 5.67 3.04 13.40
C TYR A 281 4.74 3.82 12.51
N GLN A 282 5.26 4.52 11.50
CA GLN A 282 4.42 5.27 10.57
C GLN A 282 3.38 4.35 9.93
N LEU A 283 3.79 3.19 9.40
CA LEU A 283 2.90 2.24 8.72
C LEU A 283 1.77 1.72 9.61
N LEU A 284 2.05 1.50 10.90
CA LEU A 284 1.15 0.82 11.83
C LEU A 284 0.56 1.73 12.90
N ASP A 285 0.90 3.02 12.91
CA ASP A 285 0.33 3.99 13.83
C ASP A 285 -1.15 4.25 13.50
N ARG A 286 -1.98 4.14 14.53
CA ARG A 286 -3.45 4.13 14.44
C ARG A 286 -4.09 5.39 14.99
N GLU A 287 -3.32 6.36 15.50
CA GLU A 287 -3.87 7.51 16.23
C GLU A 287 -4.79 8.45 15.42
N GLU A 288 -4.93 8.28 14.10
CA GLU A 288 -5.82 9.10 13.26
C GLU A 288 -7.16 8.44 12.89
N ALA A 289 -7.42 7.20 13.31
CA ALA A 289 -8.68 6.49 12.97
C ALA A 289 -9.87 6.80 13.91
N GLY A 290 -9.67 7.65 14.93
CA GLY A 290 -10.63 7.85 16.02
C GLY A 290 -11.66 8.97 15.84
N LYS A 291 -11.64 9.76 14.75
CA LYS A 291 -12.56 10.89 14.60
C LYS A 291 -13.31 10.86 13.27
N GLN A 292 -14.55 10.38 13.39
CA GLN A 292 -15.68 10.45 12.45
C GLN A 292 -15.90 9.21 11.58
N LEU A 293 -17.07 8.61 11.78
CA LEU A 293 -17.64 7.49 11.03
C LEU A 293 -17.83 7.92 9.56
N GLY A 294 -16.81 7.69 8.72
CA GLY A 294 -16.79 8.14 7.34
C GLY A 294 -15.78 7.38 6.48
N ASN A 295 -16.21 6.21 5.99
CA ASN A 295 -15.57 5.30 5.02
C ASN A 295 -14.40 4.43 5.53
N LEU A 296 -14.74 3.20 5.91
CA LEU A 296 -13.82 2.05 6.08
C LEU A 296 -12.75 1.96 4.97
N TYR A 297 -13.12 2.23 3.72
CA TYR A 297 -12.21 2.22 2.57
C TYR A 297 -11.15 3.31 2.62
N ARG A 298 -11.45 4.49 3.18
CA ARG A 298 -10.51 5.60 3.27
C ARG A 298 -9.43 5.32 4.31
N ASP A 299 -9.81 4.74 5.45
CA ASP A 299 -8.85 4.35 6.49
C ASP A 299 -7.95 3.20 6.01
N ALA A 300 -8.52 2.22 5.30
CA ALA A 300 -7.74 1.20 4.62
C ALA A 300 -6.80 1.81 3.56
N ALA A 301 -7.29 2.74 2.76
CA ALA A 301 -6.51 3.39 1.70
C ALA A 301 -5.33 4.21 2.22
N ARG A 302 -5.48 4.91 3.36
CA ARG A 302 -4.37 5.65 3.99
C ARG A 302 -3.18 4.76 4.31
N ARG A 303 -3.41 3.50 4.71
CA ARG A 303 -2.33 2.52 4.91
C ARG A 303 -1.60 2.20 3.62
N TYR A 304 -2.28 2.22 2.47
CA TYR A 304 -1.62 2.08 1.18
C TYR A 304 -0.88 3.34 0.76
N ILE A 305 -1.44 4.52 1.02
CA ILE A 305 -0.84 5.80 0.61
C ILE A 305 0.47 6.06 1.35
N LEU A 306 0.52 5.72 2.64
CA LEU A 306 1.66 6.03 3.49
C LEU A 306 3.00 5.50 2.98
N PRO A 307 3.13 4.21 2.59
CA PRO A 307 4.35 3.71 1.97
C PRO A 307 4.84 4.54 0.78
N PHE A 308 3.93 4.93 -0.12
CA PHE A 308 4.28 5.72 -1.30
C PHE A 308 4.70 7.14 -0.92
N ALA A 309 4.13 7.71 0.14
CA ALA A 309 4.57 9.00 0.68
C ALA A 309 5.99 8.92 1.27
N ILE A 310 6.30 7.87 2.05
CA ILE A 310 7.65 7.62 2.59
C ILE A 310 8.66 7.43 1.45
N MET A 311 8.31 6.63 0.44
CA MET A 311 9.15 6.47 -0.73
C MET A 311 9.35 7.78 -1.47
N SER A 312 8.29 8.57 -1.68
CA SER A 312 8.37 9.89 -2.32
C SER A 312 9.29 10.85 -1.56
N ALA A 313 9.26 10.79 -0.22
CA ALA A 313 10.18 11.55 0.63
C ALA A 313 11.63 11.16 0.35
N THR A 314 11.89 9.85 0.33
CA THR A 314 13.22 9.27 0.06
C THR A 314 13.71 9.65 -1.33
N LEU A 315 12.84 9.51 -2.35
CA LEU A 315 13.11 9.94 -3.73
C LEU A 315 13.52 11.41 -3.80
N ALA A 316 12.85 12.28 -3.05
CA ALA A 316 13.11 13.70 -3.08
C ALA A 316 14.33 14.12 -2.25
N ALA A 317 14.75 13.30 -1.27
CA ALA A 317 15.97 13.51 -0.48
C ALA A 317 17.24 13.23 -1.29
N VAL A 318 17.18 12.30 -2.25
CA VAL A 318 18.29 12.01 -3.17
C VAL A 318 18.63 13.27 -3.99
N PRO A 319 19.89 13.76 -3.98
CA PRO A 319 20.30 14.98 -4.67
C PRO A 319 20.50 14.74 -6.18
N LEU A 320 19.43 14.36 -6.88
CA LEU A 320 19.38 14.16 -8.33
C LEU A 320 18.22 15.00 -8.92
N PRO A 321 18.47 16.25 -9.36
CA PRO A 321 17.42 17.12 -9.89
C PRO A 321 16.90 16.62 -11.24
N PHE A 322 15.59 16.73 -11.47
CA PHE A 322 14.86 16.35 -12.70
C PHE A 322 14.89 14.86 -13.08
N ALA A 323 15.94 14.12 -12.71
CA ALA A 323 16.06 12.69 -12.92
C ALA A 323 15.06 11.89 -12.07
N THR A 324 14.71 12.35 -10.88
CA THR A 324 13.77 11.64 -9.98
C THR A 324 12.29 11.76 -10.40
N MET A 325 11.94 12.68 -11.31
CA MET A 325 10.55 12.98 -11.68
C MET A 325 9.82 11.83 -12.39
N PRO A 326 10.40 11.13 -13.38
CA PRO A 326 9.77 9.95 -13.98
C PRO A 326 9.50 8.85 -12.96
N VAL A 327 10.46 8.60 -12.05
CA VAL A 327 10.32 7.58 -11.00
C VAL A 327 9.22 7.97 -10.02
N LEU A 328 9.18 9.24 -9.60
CA LEU A 328 8.13 9.76 -8.72
C LEU A 328 6.74 9.67 -9.39
N THR A 329 6.67 9.96 -10.69
CA THR A 329 5.42 9.84 -11.47
C THR A 329 4.99 8.39 -11.57
N ALA A 330 5.91 7.47 -11.90
CA ALA A 330 5.62 6.04 -11.95
C ALA A 330 5.16 5.51 -10.58
N LEU A 331 5.80 5.96 -9.50
CA LEU A 331 5.41 5.65 -8.12
C LEU A 331 3.97 6.10 -7.82
N GLN A 332 3.62 7.34 -8.19
CA GLN A 332 2.26 7.88 -8.01
C GLN A 332 1.21 7.19 -8.88
N VAL A 333 1.55 6.82 -10.12
CA VAL A 333 0.66 6.04 -11.01
C VAL A 333 0.41 4.65 -10.42
N SER A 334 1.44 3.99 -9.91
CA SER A 334 1.33 2.71 -9.22
C SER A 334 0.43 2.79 -7.98
N MET A 335 0.61 3.84 -7.16
CA MET A 335 -0.25 4.12 -6.00
C MET A 335 -1.72 4.23 -6.41
N VAL A 336 -2.02 5.07 -7.41
CA VAL A 336 -3.39 5.26 -7.91
C VAL A 336 -3.96 3.97 -8.49
N GLY A 337 -3.14 3.17 -9.19
CA GLY A 337 -3.50 1.82 -9.67
C GLY A 337 -3.93 0.88 -8.54
N LEU A 338 -3.17 0.83 -7.45
CA LEU A 338 -3.49 0.02 -6.27
C LEU A 338 -4.74 0.52 -5.55
N LEU A 339 -4.89 1.83 -5.39
CA LEU A 339 -6.09 2.43 -4.83
C LEU A 339 -7.33 2.11 -5.68
N GLY A 340 -7.20 2.16 -7.01
CA GLY A 340 -8.28 1.71 -7.91
C GLY A 340 -8.75 0.30 -7.57
N LYS A 341 -7.81 -0.65 -7.44
CA LYS A 341 -8.13 -2.05 -7.07
C LYS A 341 -8.81 -2.15 -5.72
N LEU A 342 -8.36 -1.39 -4.71
CA LEU A 342 -8.96 -1.36 -3.38
C LEU A 342 -10.44 -0.94 -3.43
N TYR A 343 -10.80 -0.04 -4.34
CA TYR A 343 -12.17 0.42 -4.59
C TYR A 343 -12.91 -0.42 -5.66
N GLY A 344 -12.40 -1.62 -5.99
CA GLY A 344 -13.01 -2.54 -6.95
C GLY A 344 -12.87 -2.14 -8.42
N GLN A 345 -12.00 -1.18 -8.74
CA GLN A 345 -11.76 -0.70 -10.09
C GLN A 345 -10.47 -1.32 -10.66
N THR A 346 -10.58 -2.03 -11.78
CA THR A 346 -9.42 -2.54 -12.52
C THR A 346 -8.98 -1.51 -13.55
N ILE A 347 -7.98 -0.69 -13.21
CA ILE A 347 -7.44 0.34 -14.10
C ILE A 347 -6.08 -0.06 -14.66
N THR A 348 -5.83 0.28 -15.93
CA THR A 348 -4.52 0.16 -16.57
C THR A 348 -3.56 1.24 -16.06
N PRO A 349 -2.23 1.07 -16.22
CA PRO A 349 -1.27 2.13 -15.90
C PRO A 349 -1.55 3.45 -16.63
N SER A 350 -2.02 3.40 -17.88
CA SER A 350 -2.41 4.59 -18.64
C SER A 350 -3.65 5.28 -18.07
N GLN A 351 -4.65 4.52 -17.60
CA GLN A 351 -5.83 5.06 -16.93
C GLN A 351 -5.46 5.67 -15.58
N ALA A 352 -4.60 5.00 -14.80
CA ALA A 352 -4.08 5.54 -13.55
C ALA A 352 -3.29 6.84 -13.78
N GLY A 353 -2.45 6.90 -14.82
CA GLY A 353 -1.77 8.14 -15.25
C GLY A 353 -2.74 9.25 -15.66
N GLY A 354 -3.85 8.91 -16.31
CA GLY A 354 -4.92 9.84 -16.62
C GLY A 354 -5.58 10.42 -15.37
N VAL A 355 -5.84 9.58 -14.36
CA VAL A 355 -6.37 10.02 -13.05
C VAL A 355 -5.37 10.94 -12.33
N VAL A 356 -4.09 10.55 -12.27
CA VAL A 356 -3.02 11.39 -11.70
C VAL A 356 -3.00 12.76 -12.39
N SER A 357 -3.00 12.78 -13.72
CA SER A 357 -2.98 14.02 -14.51
C SER A 357 -4.21 14.89 -14.27
N ALA A 358 -5.40 14.29 -14.15
CA ALA A 358 -6.65 15.01 -13.90
C ALA A 358 -6.66 15.67 -12.51
N ILE A 359 -6.11 14.99 -11.50
CA ILE A 359 -5.99 15.53 -10.13
C ILE A 359 -4.88 16.58 -10.06
N ALA A 360 -3.73 16.30 -10.67
CA ALA A 360 -2.51 17.11 -10.58
C ALA A 360 -2.55 18.39 -11.44
N GLY A 361 -3.52 18.55 -12.35
CA GLY A 361 -3.59 19.67 -13.29
C GLY A 361 -3.52 21.07 -12.66
N GLY A 362 -3.91 21.22 -11.38
CA GLY A 362 -3.78 22.49 -10.62
C GLY A 362 -2.46 22.69 -9.87
N PHE A 363 -1.63 21.66 -9.70
CA PHE A 363 -0.43 21.65 -8.86
C PHE A 363 0.89 21.69 -9.66
N VAL A 364 0.85 21.59 -10.99
CA VAL A 364 2.03 21.56 -11.88
C VAL A 364 2.99 22.74 -11.63
N ALA A 365 2.46 23.95 -11.44
CA ALA A 365 3.28 25.15 -11.19
C ALA A 365 4.03 25.10 -9.83
N GLN A 366 3.47 24.44 -8.82
CA GLN A 366 4.11 24.27 -7.51
C GLN A 366 5.20 23.19 -7.52
N ALA A 367 5.06 22.16 -8.37
CA ALA A 367 6.07 21.12 -8.54
C ALA A 367 7.37 21.68 -9.15
N ILE A 368 7.25 22.52 -10.19
CA ILE A 368 8.39 23.13 -10.88
C ILE A 368 9.14 24.14 -9.98
N ALA A 369 8.40 24.99 -9.25
CA ALA A 369 9.01 25.98 -8.34
C ALA A 369 9.84 25.33 -7.21
N ARG A 370 9.61 24.05 -6.93
CA ARG A 370 10.16 23.36 -5.77
C ARG A 370 11.38 22.49 -6.07
N GLU A 371 11.51 22.02 -7.31
CA GLU A 371 12.75 21.38 -7.74
C GLU A 371 13.95 22.34 -7.64
N LEU A 372 13.65 23.64 -7.69
CA LEU A 372 14.59 24.74 -7.45
C LEU A 372 14.95 24.94 -5.96
N ILE A 373 14.18 24.42 -5.01
CA ILE A 373 14.47 24.52 -3.56
C ILE A 373 15.59 23.56 -3.14
N LYS A 374 15.81 22.47 -3.88
CA LYS A 374 16.94 21.55 -3.67
C LYS A 374 18.31 22.22 -3.80
N PHE A 375 18.37 23.43 -4.37
CA PHE A 375 19.59 24.24 -4.50
C PHE A 375 19.90 25.12 -3.28
N ILE A 376 19.06 25.13 -2.24
CA ILE A 376 19.34 25.84 -0.98
C ILE A 376 20.23 24.93 -0.11
N PRO A 377 21.53 25.28 0.10
CA PRO A 377 22.44 24.46 0.89
C PRO A 377 21.93 24.29 2.32
N GLY A 378 21.99 23.07 2.86
CA GLY A 378 21.71 22.75 4.26
C GLY A 378 20.25 22.39 4.61
N PHE A 379 19.24 22.93 3.90
CA PHE A 379 17.82 22.68 4.22
C PHE A 379 16.96 22.23 3.02
N GLY A 380 17.48 22.32 1.79
CA GLY A 380 16.71 22.02 0.57
C GLY A 380 16.17 20.59 0.50
N SER A 381 16.97 19.58 0.91
CA SER A 381 16.59 18.17 0.80
C SER A 381 15.47 17.77 1.77
N ALA A 382 15.51 18.23 3.03
CA ALA A 382 14.46 17.93 4.01
C ALA A 382 13.12 18.59 3.64
N ILE A 383 13.17 19.84 3.16
CA ILE A 383 11.99 20.56 2.68
C ILE A 383 11.41 19.91 1.41
N ALA A 384 12.26 19.37 0.54
CA ALA A 384 11.84 18.64 -0.65
C ALA A 384 11.22 17.28 -0.28
N ALA A 385 11.84 16.52 0.62
CA ALA A 385 11.35 15.23 1.12
C ALA A 385 9.97 15.35 1.78
N SER A 386 9.84 16.26 2.74
CA SER A 386 8.58 16.55 3.45
C SER A 386 7.44 16.90 2.49
N TRP A 387 7.75 17.65 1.44
CA TRP A 387 6.75 17.99 0.43
C TRP A 387 6.37 16.86 -0.47
N ALA A 388 7.33 16.09 -0.95
CA ALA A 388 7.07 14.97 -1.83
C ALA A 388 6.20 13.94 -1.09
N ALA A 389 6.47 13.72 0.21
CA ALA A 389 5.60 12.95 1.09
C ALA A 389 4.18 13.55 1.15
N ALA A 390 4.07 14.84 1.48
CA ALA A 390 2.78 15.52 1.62
C ALA A 390 1.97 15.55 0.31
N TYR A 391 2.64 15.74 -0.83
CA TYR A 391 2.03 15.77 -2.14
C TYR A 391 1.52 14.38 -2.56
N THR A 392 2.35 13.35 -2.41
CA THR A 392 1.94 11.98 -2.70
C THR A 392 0.81 11.54 -1.77
N TRP A 393 0.85 11.93 -0.49
CA TRP A 393 -0.25 11.69 0.45
C TRP A 393 -1.56 12.31 -0.03
N ALA A 394 -1.52 13.60 -0.36
CA ALA A 394 -2.68 14.35 -0.82
C ALA A 394 -3.25 13.78 -2.13
N LEU A 395 -2.37 13.38 -3.07
CA LEU A 395 -2.76 12.77 -4.33
C LEU A 395 -3.51 11.45 -4.09
N GLY A 396 -3.04 10.66 -3.12
CA GLY A 396 -3.72 9.44 -2.68
C GLY A 396 -5.11 9.72 -2.11
N GLU A 397 -5.25 10.70 -1.23
CA GLU A 397 -6.54 11.12 -0.65
C GLU A 397 -7.53 11.61 -1.72
N ALA A 398 -7.04 12.38 -2.69
CA ALA A 398 -7.82 12.83 -3.83
C ALA A 398 -8.26 11.64 -4.71
N ALA A 399 -7.38 10.68 -4.95
CA ALA A 399 -7.71 9.44 -5.67
C ALA A 399 -8.75 8.59 -4.93
N CYS A 400 -8.72 8.55 -3.59
CA CYS A 400 -9.74 7.87 -2.79
C CYS A 400 -11.13 8.48 -2.96
N VAL A 401 -11.23 9.81 -3.04
CA VAL A 401 -12.50 10.49 -3.35
C VAL A 401 -12.95 10.17 -4.78
N TYR A 402 -12.02 10.21 -5.73
CA TYR A 402 -12.29 9.89 -7.14
C TYR A 402 -12.88 8.48 -7.28
N PHE A 403 -12.23 7.46 -6.72
CA PHE A 403 -12.70 6.07 -6.80
C PHE A 403 -13.93 5.81 -5.91
N GLY A 404 -14.04 6.49 -4.77
CA GLY A 404 -15.22 6.40 -3.91
C GLY A 404 -16.49 6.92 -4.60
N ASP A 405 -16.39 8.03 -5.33
CA ASP A 405 -17.51 8.56 -6.13
C ASP A 405 -17.88 7.60 -7.27
N LEU A 406 -16.89 7.01 -7.96
CA LEU A 406 -17.14 6.00 -9.01
C LEU A 406 -17.82 4.73 -8.47
N MET A 407 -17.33 4.20 -7.34
CA MET A 407 -17.92 3.03 -6.69
C MET A 407 -19.36 3.30 -6.23
N GLY A 408 -19.65 4.53 -5.81
CA GLY A 408 -21.01 4.99 -5.49
C GLY A 408 -21.90 5.29 -6.71
N GLY A 409 -21.44 5.02 -7.93
CA GLY A 409 -22.18 5.28 -9.18
C GLY A 409 -22.31 6.77 -9.53
N LYS A 410 -21.51 7.64 -8.90
CA LYS A 410 -21.51 9.09 -9.11
C LYS A 410 -20.41 9.47 -10.10
N LYS A 411 -20.62 10.57 -10.82
CA LYS A 411 -19.55 11.20 -11.59
C LYS A 411 -18.59 11.90 -10.63
N PRO A 412 -17.27 11.67 -10.72
CA PRO A 412 -16.29 12.36 -9.89
C PRO A 412 -16.41 13.89 -10.03
N ASP A 413 -16.49 14.60 -8.90
CA ASP A 413 -16.56 16.06 -8.87
C ASP A 413 -15.15 16.67 -8.79
N PRO A 414 -14.67 17.36 -9.85
CA PRO A 414 -13.32 17.93 -9.87
C PRO A 414 -13.08 18.96 -8.77
N GLN A 415 -14.10 19.75 -8.36
CA GLN A 415 -13.92 20.79 -7.35
C GLN A 415 -13.71 20.18 -5.97
N ARG A 416 -14.51 19.15 -5.64
CA ARG A 416 -14.37 18.41 -4.39
C ARG A 416 -13.03 17.68 -4.30
N ILE A 417 -12.58 17.06 -5.39
CA ILE A 417 -11.30 16.35 -5.45
C ILE A 417 -10.13 17.33 -5.26
N GLN A 418 -10.17 18.50 -5.90
CA GLN A 418 -9.15 19.54 -5.73
C GLN A 418 -9.14 20.11 -4.30
N LEU A 419 -10.30 20.31 -3.69
CA LEU A 419 -10.42 20.79 -2.31
C LEU A 419 -9.80 19.79 -1.33
N VAL A 420 -10.13 18.49 -1.46
CA VAL A 420 -9.54 17.43 -0.62
C VAL A 420 -8.03 17.34 -0.83
N MET A 421 -7.54 17.47 -2.07
CA MET A 421 -6.10 17.51 -2.36
C MET A 421 -5.42 18.66 -1.59
N GLN A 422 -5.98 19.87 -1.61
CA GLN A 422 -5.39 21.02 -0.93
C GLN A 422 -5.39 20.86 0.60
N GLU A 423 -6.51 20.42 1.18
CA GLU A 423 -6.64 20.19 2.62
C GLU A 423 -5.70 19.08 3.11
N ALA A 424 -5.70 17.94 2.41
CA ALA A 424 -4.83 16.80 2.74
C ALA A 424 -3.35 17.17 2.63
N PHE A 425 -2.99 17.99 1.63
CA PHE A 425 -1.62 18.46 1.44
C PHE A 425 -1.16 19.40 2.56
N GLN A 426 -2.01 20.32 3.02
CA GLN A 426 -1.69 21.20 4.14
C GLN A 426 -1.52 20.41 5.45
N ALA A 427 -2.44 19.51 5.75
CA ALA A 427 -2.35 18.63 6.92
C ALA A 427 -1.10 17.74 6.86
N ALA A 428 -0.82 17.13 5.71
CA ALA A 428 0.34 16.27 5.52
C ALA A 428 1.66 17.04 5.61
N GLN A 429 1.72 18.30 5.15
CA GLN A 429 2.91 19.13 5.36
C GLN A 429 3.25 19.31 6.83
N GLU A 430 2.27 19.46 7.72
CA GLU A 430 2.53 19.57 9.15
C GLU A 430 3.02 18.23 9.71
N ARG A 431 2.35 17.13 9.36
CA ARG A 431 2.74 15.76 9.73
C ARG A 431 4.19 15.43 9.34
N PHE A 432 4.58 15.75 8.10
CA PHE A 432 5.90 15.43 7.57
C PHE A 432 6.95 16.54 7.81
N LYS A 433 6.60 17.68 8.42
CA LYS A 433 7.57 18.72 8.85
C LYS A 433 8.23 18.38 10.19
N GLY A 434 7.54 17.59 11.03
CA GLY A 434 8.00 17.23 12.39
C GLY A 434 9.11 16.19 12.44
N ILE A 435 9.48 15.59 11.31
CA ILE A 435 10.53 14.58 11.21
C ILE A 435 11.90 15.29 11.30
N LYS A 436 12.35 15.53 12.53
CA LYS A 436 13.72 15.97 12.81
C LYS A 436 14.61 14.72 12.82
N HIS A 437 15.59 14.70 11.91
CA HIS A 437 16.71 13.75 11.88
C HIS A 437 17.57 13.81 13.14
#